data_AF-A0A942UVT1-F1
#
_entry.id   AF-A0A942UVT1-F1
#
_cell.length_a   1.000
_cell.length_b   1.000
_cell.length_c   1.000
_cell.angle_alpha   90.00
_cell.angle_beta   90.00
_cell.angle_gamma   90.00
#
_symmetry.space_group_name_H-M   'P 1'
#
loop_
_entity.id
_entity.type
_entity.pdbx_description
1 polymer ?
#
loop_
_entity_poly.entity_id
_entity_poly.type
_entity_poly.pdbx_seq_one_letter_code
_entity_poly.pdbx_strand_id
1 'polypeptide(L)'
;MTIIDMNDYLIQYVDKICNQRFTKDIMLVFNDYREDTKDEIIKLIHENVSYLLDNSILLDYRLIKIMCSMFLGLSWSMYRKGKNIYKNDESLRLNLIGNGKKYFLNEYIQNLNNELEFEKDIDDISIRYYTLYISKYNKEIIDRMKSVKSDKNIDEIQLKGIILNKMKDFSRNNVIMGIEDEFMNDE
;
A
#
# COMPACT_ATOMS: atom_id res chain seq x y z
N MET A 1 8.25 34.05 -1.39
CA MET A 1 8.23 33.37 -0.08
C MET A 1 7.14 32.33 -0.17
N THR A 2 7.50 31.10 -0.56
CA THR A 2 6.53 30.02 -0.74
C THR A 2 6.18 29.51 0.65
N ILE A 3 4.94 29.71 1.08
CA ILE A 3 4.43 29.09 2.29
C ILE A 3 4.34 27.60 1.95
N ILE A 4 5.27 26.81 2.48
CA ILE A 4 5.19 25.35 2.38
C ILE A 4 3.96 24.94 3.16
N ASP A 5 3.00 24.29 2.51
CA ASP A 5 1.86 23.70 3.21
C ASP A 5 2.39 22.64 4.19
N MET A 6 1.87 22.61 5.42
CA MET A 6 2.27 21.61 6.41
C MET A 6 2.03 20.19 5.87
N ASN A 7 1.03 20.02 4.98
CA ASN A 7 0.79 18.79 4.27
C ASN A 7 1.94 18.43 3.32
N ASP A 8 2.44 19.38 2.51
CA ASP A 8 3.59 19.16 1.62
C ASP A 8 4.83 18.69 2.39
N TYR A 9 5.06 19.25 3.58
CA TYR A 9 6.15 18.83 4.45
C TYR A 9 5.98 17.42 5.00
N LEU A 10 4.78 17.05 5.46
CA LEU A 10 4.48 15.69 5.93
C LEU A 10 4.63 14.66 4.82
N ILE A 11 4.29 15.05 3.60
CA ILE A 11 4.40 14.23 2.40
C ILE A 11 5.86 14.00 2.00
N GLN A 12 6.71 15.04 1.95
CA GLN A 12 8.16 14.86 1.74
C GLN A 12 8.81 13.95 2.81
N TYR A 13 8.24 13.94 4.01
CA TYR A 13 8.71 13.07 5.08
C TYR A 13 8.41 11.58 4.82
N VAL A 14 7.37 11.26 4.06
CA VAL A 14 7.06 9.89 3.61
C VAL A 14 8.21 9.34 2.79
N ASP A 15 8.64 10.07 1.76
CA ASP A 15 9.73 9.64 0.86
C ASP A 15 11.00 9.36 1.64
N LYS A 16 11.34 10.26 2.57
CA LYS A 16 12.52 10.09 3.43
C LYS A 16 12.43 8.83 4.29
N ILE A 17 11.29 8.57 4.92
CA ILE A 17 11.11 7.36 5.75
C ILE A 17 11.21 6.11 4.88
N CYS A 18 10.49 6.07 3.76
CA CYS A 18 10.40 4.89 2.92
C CYS A 18 11.74 4.54 2.26
N ASN A 19 12.45 5.53 1.70
CA ASN A 19 13.80 5.31 1.15
C ASN A 19 14.77 4.77 2.20
N GLN A 20 14.75 5.34 3.41
CA GLN A 20 15.57 4.83 4.52
C GLN A 20 15.22 3.39 4.89
N ARG A 21 13.94 3.00 4.84
CA ARG A 21 13.49 1.64 5.13
C ARG A 21 13.91 0.66 4.06
N PHE A 22 13.75 0.96 2.77
CA PHE A 22 14.23 0.09 1.70
C PHE A 22 15.74 -0.17 1.76
N THR A 23 16.51 0.76 2.33
CA THR A 23 17.96 0.60 2.50
C THR A 23 18.34 -0.21 3.76
N LYS A 24 17.57 -0.08 4.86
CA LYS A 24 17.98 -0.54 6.20
C LYS A 24 17.15 -1.68 6.76
N ASP A 25 15.94 -1.89 6.24
CA ASP A 25 15.03 -2.92 6.73
C ASP A 25 15.31 -4.24 6.03
N ILE A 26 15.84 -5.19 6.80
CA ILE A 26 16.32 -6.47 6.28
C ILE A 26 15.25 -7.24 5.51
N MET A 27 13.98 -7.13 5.92
CA MET A 27 12.87 -7.82 5.27
C MET A 27 12.57 -7.24 3.88
N LEU A 28 12.68 -5.91 3.74
CA LEU A 28 12.49 -5.23 2.46
C LEU A 28 13.68 -5.48 1.52
N VAL A 29 14.90 -5.45 2.06
CA VAL A 29 16.13 -5.72 1.29
C VAL A 29 16.10 -7.14 0.72
N PHE A 30 15.71 -8.14 1.51
CA PHE A 30 15.68 -9.53 1.05
C PHE A 30 14.51 -9.88 0.11
N ASN A 31 13.54 -8.99 -0.09
CA ASN A 31 12.45 -9.25 -1.03
C ASN A 31 12.86 -9.01 -2.49
N ASP A 32 14.06 -8.48 -2.71
CA ASP A 32 14.67 -8.26 -4.01
C ASP A 32 13.75 -7.50 -4.97
N TYR A 33 13.35 -6.30 -4.54
CA TYR A 33 12.60 -5.36 -5.37
C TYR A 33 13.54 -4.73 -6.40
N ARG A 34 13.08 -4.57 -7.64
CA ARG A 34 13.71 -3.65 -8.59
C ARG A 34 13.56 -2.20 -8.13
N GLU A 35 14.47 -1.34 -8.57
CA GLU A 35 14.46 0.09 -8.18
C GLU A 35 13.18 0.82 -8.66
N ASP A 36 12.73 0.57 -9.89
CA ASP A 36 11.48 1.15 -10.41
C ASP A 36 10.26 0.71 -9.59
N THR A 37 10.25 -0.52 -9.11
CA THR A 37 9.21 -1.03 -8.21
C THR A 37 9.26 -0.37 -6.84
N LYS A 38 10.46 -0.14 -6.27
CA LYS A 38 10.60 0.61 -5.01
C LYS A 38 10.03 2.01 -5.14
N ASP A 39 10.38 2.71 -6.22
CA ASP A 39 9.89 4.06 -6.50
C ASP A 39 8.37 4.10 -6.62
N GLU A 40 7.77 3.15 -7.34
CA GLU A 40 6.31 3.08 -7.49
C GLU A 40 5.62 2.73 -6.16
N ILE A 41 6.20 1.86 -5.33
CA ILE A 41 5.68 1.59 -3.98
C ILE A 41 5.70 2.86 -3.12
N ILE A 42 6.81 3.62 -3.13
CA ILE A 42 6.92 4.88 -2.38
C ILE A 42 5.84 5.86 -2.86
N LYS A 43 5.67 6.00 -4.17
CA LYS A 43 4.63 6.83 -4.78
C LYS A 43 3.22 6.40 -4.35
N LEU A 44 2.92 5.11 -4.33
CA LEU A 44 1.63 4.63 -3.82
C LEU A 44 1.42 4.96 -2.34
N ILE A 45 2.46 4.83 -1.50
CA ILE A 45 2.35 5.21 -0.07
C ILE A 45 2.09 6.72 0.04
N HIS A 46 2.81 7.53 -0.73
CA HIS A 46 2.65 8.97 -0.81
C HIS A 46 1.21 9.35 -1.20
N GLU A 47 0.65 8.75 -2.24
CA GLU A 47 -0.75 8.96 -2.67
C GLU A 47 -1.75 8.56 -1.58
N ASN A 48 -1.52 7.43 -0.89
CA ASN A 48 -2.38 6.98 0.19
C ASN A 48 -2.36 7.94 1.39
N VAL A 49 -1.20 8.46 1.78
CA VAL A 49 -1.09 9.46 2.84
C VAL A 49 -1.73 10.77 2.42
N SER A 50 -1.46 11.25 1.20
CA SER A 50 -2.04 12.48 0.66
C SER A 50 -3.56 12.42 0.68
N TYR A 51 -4.13 11.30 0.23
CA TYR A 51 -5.58 11.08 0.27
C TYR A 51 -6.17 11.22 1.68
N LEU A 52 -5.49 10.75 2.72
CA LEU A 52 -5.98 10.90 4.09
C LEU A 52 -5.95 12.35 4.54
N LEU A 53 -4.85 13.07 4.26
CA LEU A 53 -4.72 14.49 4.57
C LEU A 53 -5.78 15.33 3.84
N ASP A 54 -6.00 15.07 2.54
CA ASP A 54 -7.04 15.72 1.72
C ASP A 54 -8.46 15.41 2.22
N ASN A 55 -8.63 14.28 2.90
CA ASN A 55 -9.87 13.92 3.60
C ASN A 55 -9.97 14.47 5.03
N SER A 56 -9.12 15.45 5.35
CA SER A 56 -9.08 16.13 6.65
C SER A 56 -8.76 15.19 7.82
N ILE A 57 -8.13 14.04 7.53
CA ILE A 57 -7.64 13.12 8.56
C ILE A 57 -6.29 13.65 9.03
N LEU A 58 -6.24 14.10 10.29
CA LEU A 58 -5.04 14.73 10.82
C LEU A 58 -3.98 13.71 11.25
N LEU A 59 -2.84 13.75 10.57
CA LEU A 59 -1.69 12.91 10.85
C LEU A 59 -0.50 13.78 11.27
N ASP A 60 0.18 13.42 12.36
CA ASP A 60 1.48 13.99 12.70
C ASP A 60 2.63 13.11 12.20
N TYR A 61 3.87 13.58 12.37
CA TYR A 61 5.07 12.86 11.96
C TYR A 61 5.15 11.43 12.53
N ARG A 62 4.61 11.20 13.73
CA ARG A 62 4.64 9.88 14.39
C ARG A 62 3.64 8.96 13.71
N LEU A 63 2.43 9.43 13.44
CA LEU A 63 1.41 8.70 12.69
C LEU A 63 1.86 8.42 11.25
N ILE A 64 2.50 9.39 10.57
CA ILE A 64 3.11 9.17 9.25
C ILE A 64 4.13 8.03 9.28
N LYS A 65 5.03 8.01 10.28
CA LYS A 65 6.01 6.93 10.43
C LYS A 65 5.36 5.56 10.66
N ILE A 66 4.28 5.51 11.43
CA ILE A 66 3.49 4.29 11.66
C ILE A 66 2.85 3.83 10.34
N MET A 67 2.23 4.75 9.59
CA MET A 67 1.60 4.47 8.30
C MET A 67 2.62 3.95 7.27
N CYS A 68 3.78 4.59 7.16
CA CYS A 68 4.85 4.11 6.28
C CYS A 68 5.29 2.69 6.66
N SER A 69 5.48 2.42 7.97
CA SER A 69 5.87 1.08 8.44
C SER A 69 4.79 0.03 8.14
N MET A 70 3.52 0.40 8.28
CA MET A 70 2.37 -0.45 7.96
C MET A 70 2.31 -0.78 6.46
N PHE A 71 2.36 0.23 5.59
CA PHE A 71 2.30 0.02 4.14
C PHE A 71 3.52 -0.72 3.60
N LEU A 72 4.73 -0.44 4.11
CA LEU A 72 5.93 -1.19 3.70
C LEU A 72 5.86 -2.67 4.12
N GLY A 73 5.37 -2.97 5.32
CA GLY A 73 5.15 -4.36 5.73
C GLY A 73 4.08 -5.06 4.88
N LEU A 74 3.02 -4.33 4.52
CA LEU A 74 1.99 -4.82 3.62
C LEU A 74 2.56 -5.07 2.21
N SER A 75 3.38 -4.15 1.70
CA SER A 75 4.08 -4.30 0.42
C SER A 75 4.95 -5.55 0.42
N TRP A 76 5.75 -5.76 1.47
CA TRP A 76 6.58 -6.97 1.62
C TRP A 76 5.76 -8.25 1.46
N SER A 77 4.63 -8.32 2.16
CA SER A 77 3.77 -9.50 2.20
C SER A 77 3.11 -9.75 0.84
N MET A 78 2.55 -8.69 0.23
CA MET A 78 1.76 -8.77 -1.01
C MET A 78 2.64 -8.94 -2.25
N TYR A 79 3.76 -8.25 -2.30
CA TYR A 79 4.72 -8.38 -3.40
C TYR A 79 5.25 -9.81 -3.50
N ARG A 80 5.65 -10.39 -2.36
CA ARG A 80 6.11 -11.79 -2.30
C ARG A 80 5.01 -12.76 -2.71
N LYS A 81 3.76 -12.47 -2.35
CA LYS A 81 2.61 -13.27 -2.78
C LYS A 81 2.45 -13.23 -4.29
N GLY A 82 2.58 -12.05 -4.92
CA GLY A 82 2.58 -11.89 -6.37
C GLY A 82 3.65 -12.74 -7.07
N LYS A 83 4.90 -12.64 -6.60
CA LYS A 83 6.00 -13.49 -7.10
C LYS A 83 5.66 -14.99 -7.01
N ASN A 84 5.10 -15.42 -5.88
CA ASN A 84 4.73 -16.83 -5.69
C ASN A 84 3.56 -17.27 -6.58
N ILE A 85 2.57 -16.40 -6.84
CA ILE A 85 1.47 -16.70 -7.75
C ILE A 85 2.04 -16.99 -9.14
N TYR A 86 2.90 -16.12 -9.66
CA TYR A 86 3.53 -16.31 -10.96
C TYR A 86 4.35 -17.61 -11.05
N LYS A 87 5.12 -17.95 -10.01
CA LYS A 87 5.92 -19.19 -9.99
C LYS A 87 5.07 -20.47 -10.02
N ASN A 88 3.93 -20.44 -9.33
CA ASN A 88 3.12 -21.64 -9.09
C ASN A 88 1.97 -21.82 -10.11
N ASP A 89 1.55 -20.76 -10.79
CA ASP A 89 0.47 -20.80 -11.79
C ASP A 89 1.06 -20.86 -13.22
N GLU A 90 1.22 -22.09 -13.73
CA GLU A 90 1.71 -22.33 -15.09
C GLU A 90 0.78 -21.71 -16.16
N SER A 91 -0.52 -21.65 -15.91
CA SER A 91 -1.49 -21.08 -16.85
C SER A 91 -1.32 -19.57 -16.98
N LEU A 92 -1.07 -18.88 -15.87
CA LEU A 92 -0.73 -17.46 -15.85
C LEU A 92 0.54 -17.20 -16.67
N ARG A 93 1.61 -17.97 -16.43
CA ARG A 93 2.88 -17.77 -17.16
C ARG A 93 2.69 -17.92 -18.66
N LEU A 94 2.04 -19.00 -19.10
CA LEU A 94 1.80 -19.28 -20.52
C LEU A 94 0.97 -18.17 -21.19
N ASN A 95 -0.04 -17.65 -20.49
CA ASN A 95 -0.87 -16.56 -21.01
C ASN A 95 -0.11 -15.23 -21.09
N LEU A 96 0.74 -14.90 -20.12
CA LEU A 96 1.56 -13.68 -20.15
C LEU A 96 2.59 -13.70 -21.29
N ILE A 97 3.20 -14.86 -21.54
CA ILE A 97 4.15 -15.06 -22.65
C ILE A 97 3.43 -15.00 -24.01
N GLY A 98 2.22 -15.55 -24.11
CA GLY A 98 1.49 -15.72 -25.39
C GLY A 98 0.69 -14.51 -25.88
N ASN A 99 0.11 -13.69 -24.99
CA ASN A 99 -0.92 -12.70 -25.36
C ASN A 99 -0.50 -11.23 -25.23
N GLY A 100 0.75 -10.95 -24.88
CA GLY A 100 1.23 -9.58 -24.70
C GLY A 100 0.94 -9.03 -23.30
N LYS A 101 2.03 -8.77 -22.57
CA LYS A 101 2.13 -8.39 -21.15
C LYS A 101 1.04 -7.46 -20.61
N LYS A 102 0.69 -6.37 -21.32
CA LYS A 102 -0.07 -5.24 -20.74
C LYS A 102 -1.59 -5.43 -20.73
N TYR A 103 -2.16 -6.14 -21.70
CA TYR A 103 -3.61 -6.37 -21.78
C TYR A 103 -4.04 -7.47 -20.80
N PHE A 104 -3.26 -8.55 -20.71
CA PHE A 104 -3.59 -9.70 -19.88
C PHE A 104 -3.42 -9.43 -18.38
N LEU A 105 -2.45 -8.61 -17.96
CA LEU A 105 -2.29 -8.27 -16.54
C LEU A 105 -3.55 -7.61 -15.96
N ASN A 106 -4.10 -6.61 -16.64
CA ASN A 106 -5.33 -5.94 -16.20
C ASN A 106 -6.56 -6.88 -16.18
N GLU A 107 -6.69 -7.75 -17.17
CA GLU A 107 -7.79 -8.71 -17.26
C GLU A 107 -7.65 -9.84 -16.23
N TYR A 108 -6.42 -10.32 -15.99
CA TYR A 108 -6.08 -11.30 -14.96
C TYR A 108 -6.27 -10.74 -13.55
N ILE A 109 -5.94 -9.48 -13.30
CA ILE A 109 -6.24 -8.78 -12.05
C ILE A 109 -7.74 -8.68 -11.82
N GLN A 110 -8.51 -8.34 -12.86
CA GLN A 110 -9.97 -8.32 -12.78
C GLN A 110 -10.54 -9.71 -12.51
N ASN A 111 -9.95 -10.76 -13.08
CA ASN A 111 -10.34 -12.15 -12.82
C ASN A 111 -9.93 -12.64 -11.43
N LEU A 112 -8.75 -12.27 -10.92
CA LEU A 112 -8.32 -12.52 -9.54
C LEU A 112 -9.23 -11.84 -8.51
N ASN A 113 -9.73 -10.64 -8.82
CA ASN A 113 -10.73 -9.96 -7.97
C ASN A 113 -12.08 -10.71 -7.92
N ASN A 114 -12.34 -11.61 -8.88
CA ASN A 114 -13.52 -12.47 -8.88
C ASN A 114 -13.28 -13.80 -8.15
N GLU A 115 -12.04 -14.13 -7.79
CA GLU A 115 -11.70 -15.28 -6.96
C GLU A 115 -11.88 -14.93 -5.47
N LEU A 116 -12.95 -15.46 -4.87
CA LEU A 116 -13.31 -15.24 -3.46
C LEU A 116 -12.16 -15.48 -2.47
N GLU A 117 -11.23 -16.39 -2.78
CA GLU A 117 -10.09 -16.71 -1.91
C GLU A 117 -8.99 -15.63 -1.95
N PHE A 118 -8.71 -15.06 -3.12
CA PHE A 118 -7.67 -14.04 -3.26
C PHE A 118 -8.06 -12.74 -2.55
N GLU A 119 -9.30 -12.29 -2.76
CA GLU A 119 -9.84 -11.10 -2.11
C GLU A 119 -9.92 -11.29 -0.58
N LYS A 120 -10.28 -12.49 -0.12
CA LYS A 120 -10.29 -12.83 1.31
C LYS A 120 -8.90 -12.71 1.94
N ASP A 121 -7.84 -13.18 1.26
CA ASP A 121 -6.48 -13.04 1.78
C ASP A 121 -6.01 -11.59 1.84
N ILE A 122 -6.37 -10.77 0.85
CA ILE A 122 -6.10 -9.32 0.88
C ILE A 122 -6.79 -8.69 2.07
N ASP A 123 -8.05 -9.04 2.32
CA ASP A 123 -8.84 -8.56 3.45
C ASP A 123 -8.20 -8.95 4.78
N ASP A 124 -7.90 -10.23 4.97
CA ASP A 124 -7.34 -10.77 6.21
C ASP A 124 -5.98 -10.12 6.53
N ILE A 125 -5.10 -9.98 5.53
CA ILE A 125 -3.79 -9.36 5.73
C ILE A 125 -3.93 -7.85 5.98
N SER A 126 -4.79 -7.16 5.23
CA SER A 126 -5.05 -5.72 5.44
C SER A 126 -5.57 -5.46 6.86
N ILE A 127 -6.54 -6.26 7.33
CA ILE A 127 -7.09 -6.16 8.70
C ILE A 127 -6.00 -6.43 9.73
N ARG A 128 -5.13 -7.41 9.50
CA ARG A 128 -4.02 -7.73 10.42
C ARG A 128 -3.06 -6.55 10.55
N TYR A 129 -2.59 -5.98 9.44
CA TYR A 129 -1.68 -4.84 9.49
C TYR A 129 -2.35 -3.60 10.09
N TYR A 130 -3.60 -3.33 9.75
CA TYR A 130 -4.38 -2.26 10.36
C TYR A 130 -4.45 -2.41 11.87
N THR A 131 -4.78 -3.61 12.35
CA THR A 131 -4.92 -3.92 13.77
C THR A 131 -3.60 -3.73 14.50
N LEU A 132 -2.50 -4.24 13.94
CA LEU A 132 -1.17 -4.18 14.55
C LEU A 132 -0.61 -2.76 14.65
N TYR A 133 -0.83 -1.94 13.62
CA TYR A 133 -0.13 -0.66 13.48
C TYR A 133 -0.98 0.54 13.90
N ILE A 134 -2.19 0.69 13.34
CA ILE A 134 -2.92 1.97 13.40
C ILE A 134 -4.15 1.93 14.31
N SER A 135 -4.78 0.77 14.52
CA SER A 135 -6.08 0.67 15.23
C SER A 135 -6.08 1.34 16.62
N LYS A 136 -4.99 1.18 17.39
CA LYS A 136 -4.80 1.79 18.71
C LYS A 136 -4.71 3.31 18.72
N TYR A 137 -4.57 3.93 17.55
CA TYR A 137 -4.49 5.37 17.37
C TYR A 137 -5.78 5.98 16.80
N ASN A 138 -6.80 5.17 16.49
CA ASN A 138 -8.07 5.67 15.94
C ASN A 138 -8.67 6.78 16.77
N LYS A 139 -8.84 6.54 18.08
CA LYS A 139 -9.42 7.51 18.99
C LYS A 139 -8.64 8.82 19.00
N GLU A 140 -7.31 8.73 19.02
CA GLU A 140 -6.43 9.90 18.96
C GLU A 140 -6.61 10.70 17.66
N ILE A 141 -6.71 10.02 16.51
CA ILE A 141 -6.95 10.65 15.21
C ILE A 141 -8.31 11.36 15.20
N ILE A 142 -9.36 10.68 15.68
CA ILE A 142 -10.71 11.25 15.75
C ILE A 142 -10.78 12.47 16.70
N ASP A 143 -10.16 12.38 17.87
CA ASP A 143 -10.15 13.47 18.85
C ASP A 143 -9.42 14.71 18.30
N ARG A 144 -8.35 14.51 17.50
CA ARG A 144 -7.66 15.59 16.78
C ARG A 144 -8.55 16.22 15.71
N MET A 145 -9.27 15.42 14.92
CA MET A 145 -10.17 15.96 13.91
C MET A 145 -11.28 16.82 14.51
N LYS A 146 -11.79 16.44 15.68
CA LYS A 146 -12.80 17.21 16.43
C LYS A 146 -12.24 18.52 16.97
N SER A 147 -10.97 18.55 17.42
CA SER A 147 -10.38 19.74 18.03
C SER A 147 -10.12 20.88 17.04
N VAL A 148 -9.88 20.56 15.77
CA VAL A 148 -9.65 21.56 14.71
C VAL A 148 -10.93 22.02 14.00
N LYS A 149 -12.12 21.58 14.45
CA LYS A 149 -13.40 21.82 13.76
C LYS A 149 -13.34 21.43 12.28
N SER A 150 -12.79 20.25 11.99
CA SER A 150 -12.87 19.69 10.64
C SER A 150 -14.33 19.66 10.17
N ASP A 151 -14.59 20.14 8.96
CA ASP A 151 -15.93 20.11 8.35
C ASP A 151 -16.44 18.67 8.12
N LYS A 152 -15.53 17.68 8.18
CA LYS A 152 -15.83 16.25 8.07
C LYS A 152 -15.92 15.61 9.45
N ASN A 153 -17.14 15.22 9.83
CA ASN A 153 -17.42 14.50 11.07
C ASN A 153 -17.32 12.98 10.81
N ILE A 154 -16.11 12.44 10.90
CA ILE A 154 -15.81 11.01 10.68
C ILE A 154 -15.82 10.29 12.04
N ASP A 155 -16.51 9.15 12.14
CA ASP A 155 -16.44 8.26 13.31
C ASP A 155 -15.36 7.17 13.18
N GLU A 156 -15.15 6.38 14.23
CA GLU A 156 -14.11 5.33 14.21
C GLU A 156 -14.38 4.22 13.18
N ILE A 157 -15.65 3.91 12.88
CA ILE A 157 -16.04 2.88 11.92
C ILE A 157 -15.72 3.37 10.51
N GLN A 158 -16.07 4.62 10.21
CA GLN A 158 -15.77 5.28 8.95
C GLN A 158 -14.27 5.43 8.74
N LEU A 159 -13.51 5.86 9.76
CA LEU A 159 -12.05 5.96 9.70
C LEU A 159 -11.42 4.59 9.39
N LYS A 160 -11.87 3.54 10.10
CA LYS A 160 -11.43 2.16 9.84
C LYS A 160 -11.70 1.78 8.39
N GLY A 161 -12.91 2.02 7.89
CA GLY A 161 -13.29 1.70 6.51
C GLY A 161 -12.42 2.41 5.48
N ILE A 162 -12.16 3.71 5.68
CA ILE A 162 -11.31 4.51 4.78
C ILE A 162 -9.89 3.93 4.71
N ILE A 163 -9.27 3.68 5.87
CA ILE A 163 -7.89 3.16 5.92
C ILE A 163 -7.84 1.75 5.33
N LEU A 164 -8.78 0.87 5.69
CA LEU A 164 -8.79 -0.49 5.16
C LEU A 164 -8.97 -0.53 3.64
N ASN A 165 -9.86 0.29 3.08
CA ASN A 165 -10.04 0.34 1.62
C ASN A 165 -8.73 0.73 0.92
N LYS A 166 -8.03 1.74 1.44
CA LYS A 166 -6.71 2.15 0.95
C LYS A 166 -5.65 1.05 1.06
N MET A 167 -5.65 0.30 2.17
CA MET A 167 -4.74 -0.85 2.33
C MET A 167 -5.05 -1.99 1.35
N LYS A 168 -6.32 -2.27 1.07
CA LYS A 168 -6.72 -3.28 0.09
C LYS A 168 -6.28 -2.90 -1.32
N ASP A 169 -6.54 -1.65 -1.72
CA ASP A 169 -6.12 -1.14 -3.04
C ASP A 169 -4.59 -1.19 -3.19
N PHE A 170 -3.87 -0.73 -2.17
CA PHE A 170 -2.41 -0.82 -2.11
C PHE A 170 -1.92 -2.28 -2.20
N SER A 171 -2.59 -3.20 -1.52
CA SER A 171 -2.26 -4.64 -1.54
C SER A 171 -2.37 -5.22 -2.94
N ARG A 172 -3.48 -4.93 -3.64
CA ARG A 172 -3.69 -5.37 -5.03
C ARG A 172 -2.55 -4.90 -5.92
N ASN A 173 -2.23 -3.60 -5.87
CA ASN A 173 -1.12 -3.03 -6.64
C ASN A 173 0.22 -3.72 -6.37
N ASN A 174 0.49 -4.08 -5.11
CA ASN A 174 1.75 -4.76 -4.77
C ASN A 174 1.80 -6.21 -5.25
N VAL A 175 0.68 -6.95 -5.22
CA VAL A 175 0.63 -8.29 -5.83
C VAL A 175 0.96 -8.21 -7.31
N ILE A 176 0.37 -7.24 -8.00
CA ILE A 176 0.56 -7.01 -9.43
C ILE A 176 2.02 -6.76 -9.75
N MET A 177 2.64 -5.83 -9.03
CA MET A 177 4.06 -5.54 -9.17
C MET A 177 4.92 -6.79 -8.95
N GLY A 178 4.56 -7.65 -8.00
CA GLY A 178 5.27 -8.91 -7.74
C GLY A 178 5.18 -9.90 -8.91
N ILE A 179 4.01 -10.01 -9.55
CA ILE A 179 3.82 -10.83 -10.75
C ILE A 179 4.63 -10.25 -11.92
N GLU A 180 4.53 -8.93 -12.13
CA GLU A 180 5.22 -8.24 -13.22
C GLU A 180 6.74 -8.34 -13.12
N ASP A 181 7.27 -8.22 -11.91
CA ASP A 181 8.69 -8.34 -11.62
C ASP A 181 9.21 -9.74 -11.92
N GLU A 182 8.51 -10.78 -11.44
CA GLU A 182 8.93 -12.16 -11.67
C GLU A 182 8.88 -12.55 -13.15
N PHE A 183 7.85 -12.10 -13.88
CA PHE A 183 7.79 -12.29 -15.33
C PHE A 183 8.98 -11.63 -16.05
N MET A 184 9.41 -10.44 -15.64
CA MET A 184 10.55 -9.75 -16.27
C MET A 184 11.89 -10.41 -15.96
N ASN A 185 12.00 -11.16 -14.87
CA ASN A 185 13.22 -11.90 -14.52
C ASN A 185 13.33 -13.24 -15.27
N ASP A 186 12.22 -13.74 -15.83
CA ASP A 186 12.17 -14.94 -16.67
C ASP A 186 12.49 -14.65 -18.16
N GLU A 187 12.45 -13.39 -18.60
CA GLU A 187 12.84 -12.93 -19.95
C GLU A 187 14.36 -12.70 -20.07
#